data_AF-G2LEQ1-F1
#
_entry.id   AF-G2LEQ1-F1
#
_cell.length_a   1.000
_cell.length_b   1.000
_cell.length_c   1.000
_cell.angle_alpha   90.00
_cell.angle_beta   90.00
_cell.angle_gamma   90.00
#
_symmetry.space_group_name_H-M   'P 1'
#
loop_
_entity.id
_entity.type
_entity.pdbx_description
1 polymer ?
#
loop_
_entity_poly.entity_id
_entity_poly.type
_entity_poly.pdbx_seq_one_letter_code
_entity_poly.pdbx_strand_id
1 'polypeptide(L)'
;MKPAAVLAHAQTQRRHSRRSYLWVWLLAGLILAVGRAQAGEPTSAAELLAAAQSSRQAHAYAIAVRYAEQAAQTGEGAIQADALAEMGLIYLTAECLEPATRYFQELSRRFPEDDRGPAGLAAVALAAGQLDDCEQQLADLLVRYPDAVSVHILGARLFIERNRAAEARRHAERAVALAPNYPDALAVLCAVRVMERKPSEVRQLAERILELQPDNIRVRRTYSQYIRSRKAHRLPSPAARAAYASGQAARQRQDIESACRYFDQALEHDPTFFAALLSRAALALEREELDRAEELARRALVLDAEHPLPHLQLSLVNLARHEAAARTLGAPIPQLTFHDALPVELVKDELEAVFPNLDTLTPGQRQIVLATIAPLAHFLPKLRRCGARHWILPLDRQLGDLPGCASLAERTTFDGRYYGSLRGVGGVVTVSGIETLRAVEHGGFNTLAHEFAHQIHSCALDAATLERIEKLYDAAVRDGHALDYYAASDKFEYFAQGYEAYISTAKRRPASPTAGHTREELARRDPGLFALFEELAQCGTVSAGTTPRHR
;
A
#
# COMPACT_ATOMS: atom_id res chain seq x y z
N MET A 1 -13.84 -52.49 -46.66
CA MET A 1 -12.47 -52.08 -47.06
C MET A 1 -11.90 -51.18 -45.97
N LYS A 2 -10.67 -51.48 -45.51
CA LYS A 2 -9.79 -50.66 -44.64
C LYS A 2 -9.46 -49.29 -45.28
N PRO A 3 -8.79 -48.32 -44.58
CA PRO A 3 -8.69 -48.06 -43.13
C PRO A 3 -8.69 -46.56 -42.69
N ALA A 4 -8.68 -46.40 -41.36
CA ALA A 4 -8.26 -45.31 -40.46
C ALA A 4 -7.31 -44.19 -40.95
N ALA A 5 -7.44 -42.97 -40.36
CA ALA A 5 -6.44 -42.40 -39.42
C ALA A 5 -6.61 -40.86 -39.13
N VAL A 6 -6.67 -40.55 -37.82
CA VAL A 6 -5.90 -39.50 -37.10
C VAL A 6 -6.51 -38.09 -36.88
N LEU A 7 -6.83 -37.89 -35.59
CA LEU A 7 -6.83 -36.67 -34.78
C LEU A 7 -5.66 -35.70 -35.08
N ALA A 8 -5.97 -34.44 -35.41
CA ALA A 8 -5.20 -33.26 -35.01
C ALA A 8 -5.92 -31.97 -35.48
N HIS A 9 -6.70 -31.35 -34.60
CA HIS A 9 -7.10 -29.94 -34.77
C HIS A 9 -6.98 -29.23 -33.42
N ALA A 10 -5.73 -29.11 -32.98
CA ALA A 10 -5.31 -28.15 -31.98
C ALA A 10 -3.91 -27.67 -32.37
N GLN A 11 -3.67 -26.37 -32.20
CA GLN A 11 -2.38 -25.67 -32.35
C GLN A 11 -1.98 -25.20 -33.76
N THR A 12 -2.56 -24.08 -34.21
CA THR A 12 -1.85 -23.21 -35.17
C THR A 12 -2.32 -21.75 -35.20
N GLN A 13 -2.57 -21.10 -34.05
CA GLN A 13 -2.62 -19.62 -33.99
C GLN A 13 -2.17 -19.06 -32.63
N ARG A 14 -0.90 -19.22 -32.26
CA ARG A 14 -0.23 -18.39 -31.24
C ARG A 14 1.28 -18.32 -31.49
N ARG A 15 1.69 -17.69 -32.59
CA ARG A 15 3.08 -17.23 -32.80
C ARG A 15 3.08 -15.95 -33.65
N HIS A 16 2.55 -14.86 -33.11
CA HIS A 16 2.92 -13.52 -33.56
C HIS A 16 3.48 -12.72 -32.38
N SER A 17 4.81 -12.55 -32.45
CA SER A 17 5.67 -11.51 -31.88
C SER A 17 5.43 -11.01 -30.44
N ARG A 18 5.95 -11.73 -29.45
CA ARG A 18 6.32 -11.18 -28.11
C ARG A 18 7.70 -10.47 -28.09
N ARG A 19 8.40 -10.39 -29.21
CA ARG A 19 9.76 -9.78 -29.29
C ARG A 19 9.77 -8.30 -29.73
N SER A 20 8.64 -7.73 -30.12
CA SER A 20 8.56 -6.35 -30.65
C SER A 20 8.26 -5.29 -29.57
N TYR A 21 7.84 -5.70 -28.38
CA TYR A 21 7.36 -4.76 -27.34
C TYR A 21 8.44 -4.32 -26.35
N LEU A 22 9.54 -5.08 -26.21
CA LEU A 22 10.63 -4.74 -25.28
C LEU A 22 11.38 -3.46 -25.69
N TRP A 23 11.50 -3.22 -27.01
CA TRP A 23 12.13 -2.01 -27.55
C TRP A 23 11.25 -0.77 -27.38
N VAL A 24 9.92 -0.91 -27.37
CA VAL A 24 8.99 0.21 -27.16
C VAL A 24 9.09 0.73 -25.73
N TRP A 25 9.34 -0.12 -24.73
CA TRP A 25 9.50 0.30 -23.33
C TRP A 25 10.88 0.91 -23.03
N LEU A 26 11.95 0.40 -23.65
CA LEU A 26 13.28 1.00 -23.55
C LEU A 26 13.35 2.32 -24.33
N LEU A 27 12.75 2.41 -25.52
CA LEU A 27 12.61 3.70 -26.21
C LEU A 27 11.64 4.62 -25.48
N ALA A 28 10.51 4.18 -24.93
CA ALA A 28 9.59 5.08 -24.23
C ALA A 28 10.20 5.64 -22.93
N GLY A 29 10.90 4.80 -22.14
CA GLY A 29 11.62 5.28 -20.95
C GLY A 29 12.80 6.20 -21.28
N LEU A 30 13.55 5.91 -22.35
CA LEU A 30 14.64 6.76 -22.81
C LEU A 30 14.12 8.02 -23.53
N ILE A 31 12.98 7.97 -24.23
CA ILE A 31 12.29 9.12 -24.86
C ILE A 31 11.60 9.98 -23.80
N LEU A 32 11.12 9.42 -22.68
CA LEU A 32 10.64 10.21 -21.55
C LEU A 32 11.79 10.89 -20.80
N ALA A 33 12.94 10.22 -20.65
CA ALA A 33 14.12 10.81 -20.01
C ALA A 33 14.86 11.82 -20.91
N VAL A 34 15.01 11.53 -22.21
CA VAL A 34 15.65 12.41 -23.21
C VAL A 34 14.67 13.48 -23.70
N GLY A 35 13.37 13.18 -23.77
CA GLY A 35 12.32 14.16 -24.10
C GLY A 35 12.08 15.19 -23.00
N ARG A 36 12.33 14.84 -21.73
CA ARG A 36 12.41 15.81 -20.62
C ARG A 36 13.58 16.81 -20.76
N ALA A 37 14.59 16.48 -21.56
CA ALA A 37 15.78 17.33 -21.75
C ALA A 37 15.74 18.15 -23.06
N GLN A 38 14.72 17.98 -23.92
CA GLN A 38 14.64 18.66 -25.24
C GLN A 38 13.25 19.18 -25.63
N ALA A 39 12.23 19.09 -24.78
CA ALA A 39 11.02 19.89 -24.96
C ALA A 39 11.30 21.31 -24.45
N GLY A 40 11.10 22.34 -25.28
CA GLY A 40 11.06 23.72 -24.80
C GLY A 40 10.03 23.88 -23.69
N GLU A 41 10.16 24.92 -22.86
CA GLU A 41 9.12 25.19 -21.85
C GLU A 41 7.74 25.27 -22.54
N PRO A 42 6.70 24.64 -21.97
CA PRO A 42 5.35 24.67 -22.55
C PRO A 42 4.88 26.12 -22.70
N THR A 43 4.43 26.50 -23.89
CA THR A 43 4.15 27.92 -24.22
C THR A 43 2.67 28.21 -24.39
N SER A 44 1.90 27.26 -24.92
CA SER A 44 0.45 27.42 -25.07
C SER A 44 -0.32 26.92 -23.85
N ALA A 45 -1.54 27.43 -23.64
CA ALA A 45 -2.38 27.00 -22.52
C ALA A 45 -2.69 25.48 -22.55
N ALA A 46 -2.81 24.89 -23.74
CA ALA A 46 -3.03 23.44 -23.90
C ALA A 46 -1.78 22.62 -23.55
N GLU A 47 -0.59 23.07 -23.96
CA GLU A 47 0.69 22.45 -23.58
C GLU A 47 0.94 22.54 -22.08
N LEU A 48 0.63 23.69 -21.48
CA LEU A 48 0.72 23.92 -20.04
C LEU A 48 -0.21 22.97 -19.28
N LEU A 49 -1.46 22.82 -19.72
CA LEU A 49 -2.41 21.88 -19.12
C LEU A 49 -1.92 20.42 -19.22
N ALA A 50 -1.42 20.01 -20.39
CA ALA A 50 -0.87 18.66 -20.57
C ALA A 50 0.38 18.44 -19.70
N ALA A 51 1.23 19.45 -19.56
CA ALA A 51 2.39 19.42 -18.67
C ALA A 51 1.98 19.33 -17.20
N ALA A 52 0.89 20.01 -16.80
CA ALA A 52 0.33 19.90 -15.45
C ALA A 52 -0.13 18.47 -15.14
N GLN A 53 -0.93 17.87 -16.04
CA GLN A 53 -1.44 16.50 -15.91
C GLN A 53 -0.30 15.48 -15.84
N SER A 54 0.70 15.61 -16.71
CA SER A 54 1.90 14.75 -16.70
C SER A 54 2.70 14.90 -15.40
N SER A 55 2.86 16.14 -14.93
CA SER A 55 3.56 16.44 -13.68
C SER A 55 2.82 15.87 -12.46
N ARG A 56 1.48 15.93 -12.42
CA ARG A 56 0.68 15.29 -11.37
C ARG A 56 0.88 13.78 -11.37
N GLN A 57 0.84 13.14 -12.53
CA GLN A 57 1.06 11.68 -12.64
C GLN A 57 2.45 11.26 -12.18
N ALA A 58 3.46 12.12 -12.39
CA ALA A 58 4.83 11.93 -11.92
C ALA A 58 5.06 12.35 -10.45
N HIS A 59 4.00 12.71 -9.71
CA HIS A 59 4.06 13.20 -8.32
C HIS A 59 4.88 14.49 -8.13
N ALA A 60 5.02 15.31 -9.18
CA ALA A 60 5.70 16.60 -9.14
C ALA A 60 4.68 17.74 -8.90
N TYR A 61 3.99 17.73 -7.75
CA TYR A 61 2.79 18.55 -7.56
C TYR A 61 3.02 20.06 -7.60
N ALA A 62 4.13 20.58 -7.06
CA ALA A 62 4.42 22.02 -7.14
C ALA A 62 4.57 22.49 -8.60
N ILE A 63 5.21 21.68 -9.45
CA ILE A 63 5.35 21.96 -10.88
C ILE A 63 3.99 21.84 -11.57
N ALA A 64 3.20 20.82 -11.21
CA ALA A 64 1.85 20.61 -11.74
C ALA A 64 0.93 21.81 -11.46
N VAL A 65 0.93 22.32 -10.23
CA VAL A 65 0.15 23.51 -9.84
C VAL A 65 0.59 24.72 -10.67
N ARG A 66 1.90 25.00 -10.77
CA ARG A 66 2.42 26.12 -11.56
C ARG A 66 1.92 26.09 -13.00
N TYR A 67 2.01 24.93 -13.66
CA TYR A 67 1.56 24.80 -15.04
C TYR A 67 0.03 24.90 -15.17
N ALA A 68 -0.73 24.34 -14.24
CA ALA A 68 -2.19 24.45 -14.24
C ALA A 68 -2.64 25.91 -14.01
N GLU A 69 -1.99 26.65 -13.11
CA GLU A 69 -2.25 28.08 -12.89
C GLU A 69 -1.98 28.90 -14.15
N GLN A 70 -0.85 28.67 -14.81
CA GLN A 70 -0.51 29.35 -16.07
C GLN A 70 -1.51 29.00 -17.19
N ALA A 71 -1.93 27.73 -17.29
CA ALA A 71 -2.96 27.29 -18.22
C ALA A 71 -4.32 27.97 -17.94
N ALA A 72 -4.70 28.13 -16.67
CA ALA A 72 -5.93 28.81 -16.28
C ALA A 72 -5.90 30.33 -16.57
N GLN A 73 -4.73 30.96 -16.48
CA GLN A 73 -4.53 32.39 -16.74
C GLN A 73 -4.50 32.72 -18.24
N THR A 74 -3.87 31.86 -19.04
CA THR A 74 -3.65 32.09 -20.48
C THR A 74 -4.69 31.42 -21.36
N GLY A 75 -5.38 30.40 -20.85
CA GLY A 75 -6.44 29.68 -21.54
C GLY A 75 -7.80 30.33 -21.39
N GLU A 76 -8.69 30.05 -22.34
CA GLU A 76 -10.08 30.49 -22.35
C GLU A 76 -11.03 29.28 -22.41
N GLY A 77 -12.27 29.48 -21.96
CA GLY A 77 -13.33 28.48 -22.07
C GLY A 77 -12.95 27.12 -21.46
N ALA A 78 -12.95 26.08 -22.30
CA ALA A 78 -12.70 24.69 -21.89
C ALA A 78 -11.32 24.49 -21.24
N ILE A 79 -10.26 25.13 -21.76
CA ILE A 79 -8.91 24.96 -21.20
C ILE A 79 -8.84 25.52 -19.78
N GLN A 80 -9.53 26.64 -19.54
CA GLN A 80 -9.59 27.23 -18.21
C GLN A 80 -10.40 26.38 -17.24
N ALA A 81 -11.50 25.77 -17.68
CA ALA A 81 -12.26 24.80 -16.89
C ALA A 81 -11.41 23.56 -16.56
N ASP A 82 -10.69 23.01 -17.55
CA ASP A 82 -9.80 21.87 -17.38
C ASP A 82 -8.65 22.16 -16.40
N ALA A 83 -8.08 23.37 -16.47
CA ALA A 83 -7.01 23.79 -15.57
C ALA A 83 -7.51 23.95 -14.11
N LEU A 84 -8.71 24.51 -13.90
CA LEU A 84 -9.34 24.56 -12.58
C LEU A 84 -9.63 23.16 -12.04
N ALA A 85 -10.16 22.26 -12.87
CA ALA A 85 -10.38 20.86 -12.51
C ALA A 85 -9.06 20.16 -12.14
N GLU A 86 -8.01 20.37 -12.92
CA GLU A 86 -6.70 19.78 -12.67
C GLU A 86 -6.07 20.30 -11.37
N MET A 87 -6.19 21.60 -11.05
CA MET A 87 -5.77 22.12 -9.72
C MET A 87 -6.54 21.45 -8.58
N GLY A 88 -7.86 21.34 -8.69
CA GLY A 88 -8.69 20.61 -7.72
C GLY A 88 -8.23 19.16 -7.54
N LEU A 89 -7.92 18.46 -8.64
CA LEU A 89 -7.41 17.08 -8.60
C LEU A 89 -6.00 16.97 -8.02
N ILE A 90 -5.09 17.92 -8.28
CA ILE A 90 -3.75 17.94 -7.68
C ILE A 90 -3.86 18.04 -6.16
N TYR A 91 -4.61 19.02 -5.65
CA TYR A 91 -4.77 19.22 -4.22
C TYR A 91 -5.55 18.08 -3.56
N LEU A 92 -6.57 17.53 -4.22
CA LEU A 92 -7.29 16.35 -3.72
C LEU A 92 -6.38 15.13 -3.65
N THR A 93 -5.55 14.91 -4.67
CA THR A 93 -4.56 13.81 -4.68
C THR A 93 -3.52 14.00 -3.60
N ALA A 94 -3.09 15.25 -3.36
CA ALA A 94 -2.17 15.63 -2.29
C ALA A 94 -2.80 15.64 -0.89
N GLU A 95 -4.10 15.35 -0.74
CA GLU A 95 -4.85 15.40 0.53
C GLU A 95 -4.95 16.81 1.16
N CYS A 96 -4.77 17.85 0.35
CA CYS A 96 -5.04 19.24 0.73
C CYS A 96 -6.50 19.58 0.42
N LEU A 97 -7.41 19.29 1.35
CA LEU A 97 -8.86 19.34 1.10
C LEU A 97 -9.39 20.77 0.93
N GLU A 98 -8.89 21.76 1.68
CA GLU A 98 -9.36 23.14 1.59
C GLU A 98 -8.98 23.79 0.25
N PRO A 99 -7.72 23.72 -0.24
CA PRO A 99 -7.39 24.17 -1.58
C PRO A 99 -8.17 23.43 -2.67
N ALA A 100 -8.33 22.10 -2.56
CA ALA A 100 -9.12 21.32 -3.51
C ALA A 100 -10.57 21.83 -3.59
N THR A 101 -11.20 22.04 -2.44
CA THR A 101 -12.56 22.60 -2.31
C THR A 101 -12.66 23.95 -3.02
N ARG A 102 -11.71 24.85 -2.78
CA ARG A 102 -11.70 26.18 -3.39
C ARG A 102 -11.70 26.11 -4.92
N TYR A 103 -10.84 25.28 -5.51
CA TYR A 103 -10.76 25.16 -6.98
C TYR A 103 -11.99 24.51 -7.59
N PHE A 104 -12.57 23.49 -6.94
CA PHE A 104 -13.83 22.89 -7.42
C PHE A 104 -15.03 23.83 -7.26
N GLN A 105 -15.08 24.66 -6.21
CA GLN A 105 -16.07 25.73 -6.06
C GLN A 105 -15.90 26.80 -7.15
N GLU A 106 -14.67 27.19 -7.45
CA GLU A 106 -14.41 28.15 -8.52
C GLU A 106 -14.82 27.59 -9.89
N LEU A 107 -14.51 26.33 -10.18
CA LEU A 107 -14.95 25.63 -11.39
C LEU A 107 -16.48 25.65 -11.48
N SER A 108 -17.18 25.23 -10.43
CA SER A 108 -18.65 25.21 -10.39
C SER A 108 -19.28 26.58 -10.59
N ARG A 109 -18.64 27.65 -10.09
CA ARG A 109 -19.12 29.03 -10.22
C ARG A 109 -18.93 29.58 -11.65
N ARG A 110 -17.79 29.27 -12.28
CA ARG A 110 -17.41 29.82 -13.59
C ARG A 110 -17.95 28.99 -14.76
N PHE A 111 -18.12 27.70 -14.54
CA PHE A 111 -18.54 26.71 -15.53
C PHE A 111 -19.64 25.82 -14.91
N PRO A 112 -20.86 26.35 -14.72
CA PRO A 112 -21.93 25.65 -13.99
C PRO A 112 -22.42 24.36 -14.66
N GLU A 113 -22.17 24.20 -15.97
CA GLU A 113 -22.51 23.00 -16.73
C GLU A 113 -21.43 21.90 -16.62
N ASP A 114 -20.27 22.19 -16.02
CA ASP A 114 -19.17 21.24 -15.86
C ASP A 114 -19.40 20.33 -14.65
N ASP A 115 -19.58 19.04 -14.89
CA ASP A 115 -19.83 18.04 -13.85
C ASP A 115 -18.67 17.88 -12.85
N ARG A 116 -17.44 18.20 -13.26
CA ARG A 116 -16.23 17.97 -12.46
C ARG A 116 -16.15 18.90 -11.25
N GLY A 117 -16.79 20.07 -11.32
CA GLY A 117 -16.93 20.98 -10.18
C GLY A 117 -17.67 20.32 -9.01
N PRO A 118 -18.98 20.04 -9.15
CA PRO A 118 -19.75 19.44 -8.06
C PRO A 118 -19.34 17.98 -7.78
N ALA A 119 -18.91 17.19 -8.76
CA ALA A 119 -18.34 15.86 -8.50
C ALA A 119 -17.03 15.92 -7.70
N GLY A 120 -16.18 16.93 -7.96
CA GLY A 120 -14.96 17.20 -7.21
C GLY A 120 -15.23 17.57 -5.75
N LEU A 121 -16.27 18.38 -5.49
CA LEU A 121 -16.70 18.70 -4.11
C LEU A 121 -17.21 17.47 -3.37
N ALA A 122 -18.00 16.62 -4.02
CA ALA A 122 -18.44 15.37 -3.43
C ALA A 122 -17.27 14.39 -3.23
N ALA A 123 -16.25 14.43 -4.09
CA ALA A 123 -15.00 13.68 -3.90
C ALA A 123 -14.16 14.23 -2.73
N VAL A 124 -14.22 15.53 -2.43
CA VAL A 124 -13.63 16.10 -1.22
C VAL A 124 -14.40 15.64 0.03
N ALA A 125 -15.74 15.62 0.00
CA ALA A 125 -16.54 15.08 1.10
C ALA A 125 -16.22 13.59 1.34
N LEU A 126 -16.10 12.81 0.25
CA LEU A 126 -15.59 11.44 0.31
C LEU A 126 -14.17 11.40 0.89
N ALA A 127 -13.30 12.35 0.53
CA ALA A 127 -11.94 12.49 1.04
C ALA A 127 -11.88 12.96 2.50
N ALA A 128 -12.96 13.53 3.05
CA ALA A 128 -13.10 13.94 4.45
C ALA A 128 -13.78 12.85 5.32
N GLY A 129 -14.28 11.77 4.71
CA GLY A 129 -15.03 10.72 5.44
C GLY A 129 -16.49 11.03 5.67
N GLN A 130 -17.00 12.10 5.05
CA GLN A 130 -18.41 12.49 5.09
C GLN A 130 -19.21 11.61 4.11
N LEU A 131 -19.30 10.30 4.40
CA LEU A 131 -19.86 9.31 3.48
C LEU A 131 -21.36 9.51 3.25
N ASP A 132 -22.12 9.96 4.24
CA ASP A 132 -23.56 10.22 4.11
C ASP A 132 -23.82 11.44 3.22
N ASP A 133 -23.12 12.54 3.47
CA ASP A 133 -23.19 13.75 2.66
C ASP A 133 -22.76 13.46 1.21
N CYS A 134 -21.73 12.65 1.02
CA CYS A 134 -21.27 12.21 -0.30
C CYS A 134 -22.34 11.38 -1.03
N GLU A 135 -23.04 10.47 -0.35
CA GLU A 135 -24.12 9.66 -0.96
C GLU A 135 -25.30 10.53 -1.38
N GLN A 136 -25.67 11.53 -0.56
CA GLN A 136 -26.72 12.49 -0.90
C GLN A 136 -26.35 13.33 -2.12
N GLN A 137 -25.12 13.87 -2.16
CA GLN A 137 -24.62 14.63 -3.30
C GLN A 137 -24.55 13.79 -4.57
N LEU A 138 -24.12 12.53 -4.47
CA LEU A 138 -24.08 11.60 -5.59
C LEU A 138 -25.47 11.37 -6.20
N ALA A 139 -26.52 11.25 -5.38
CA ALA A 139 -27.87 11.05 -5.88
C ALA A 139 -28.35 12.24 -6.74
N ASP A 140 -28.09 13.47 -6.30
CA ASP A 140 -28.37 14.69 -7.08
C ASP A 140 -27.54 14.76 -8.37
N LEU A 141 -26.24 14.46 -8.27
CA LEU A 141 -25.33 14.44 -9.41
C LEU A 141 -25.75 13.44 -10.50
N LEU A 142 -26.26 12.28 -10.12
CA LEU A 142 -26.73 11.27 -11.08
C LEU A 142 -28.02 11.69 -11.81
N VAL A 143 -28.81 12.59 -11.22
CA VAL A 143 -29.98 13.18 -11.90
C VAL A 143 -29.54 14.24 -12.90
N ARG A 144 -28.62 15.13 -12.49
CA ARG A 144 -28.17 16.25 -13.33
C ARG A 144 -27.18 15.82 -14.43
N TYR A 145 -26.32 14.86 -14.14
CA TYR A 145 -25.23 14.43 -15.01
C TYR A 145 -25.18 12.88 -15.12
N PRO A 146 -26.23 12.24 -15.66
CA PRO A 146 -26.36 10.77 -15.67
C PRO A 146 -25.28 10.04 -16.46
N ASP A 147 -24.59 10.73 -17.38
CA ASP A 147 -23.55 10.17 -18.25
C ASP A 147 -22.16 10.75 -17.97
N ALA A 148 -21.99 11.48 -16.86
CA ALA A 148 -20.69 12.02 -16.47
C ALA A 148 -19.78 10.92 -15.90
N VAL A 149 -18.60 10.76 -16.50
CA VAL A 149 -17.59 9.79 -16.06
C VAL A 149 -17.15 10.06 -14.62
N SER A 150 -16.98 11.34 -14.25
CA SER A 150 -16.54 11.76 -12.91
C SER A 150 -17.53 11.33 -11.82
N VAL A 151 -18.83 11.44 -12.09
CA VAL A 151 -19.93 11.07 -11.18
C VAL A 151 -19.98 9.56 -10.99
N HIS A 152 -19.78 8.77 -12.06
CA HIS A 152 -19.69 7.32 -11.93
C HIS A 152 -18.41 6.86 -11.21
N ILE A 153 -17.28 7.54 -11.38
CA ILE A 153 -16.06 7.25 -10.61
C ILE A 153 -16.28 7.55 -9.13
N LEU A 154 -16.91 8.69 -8.81
CA LEU A 154 -17.28 9.05 -7.43
C LEU A 154 -18.18 7.98 -6.80
N GLY A 155 -19.24 7.56 -7.52
CA GLY A 155 -20.14 6.52 -7.03
C GLY A 155 -19.45 5.19 -6.80
N ALA A 156 -18.56 4.78 -7.71
CA ALA A 156 -17.76 3.57 -7.51
C ALA A 156 -16.89 3.66 -6.24
N ARG A 157 -16.19 4.79 -6.03
CA ARG A 157 -15.35 5.01 -4.84
C ARG A 157 -16.17 5.03 -3.55
N LEU A 158 -17.29 5.74 -3.51
CA LEU A 158 -18.18 5.79 -2.35
C LEU A 158 -18.65 4.39 -1.95
N PHE A 159 -19.10 3.58 -2.91
CA PHE A 159 -19.61 2.25 -2.62
C PHE A 159 -18.49 1.23 -2.34
N ILE A 160 -17.26 1.45 -2.80
CA ILE A 160 -16.07 0.73 -2.31
C ILE A 160 -15.86 1.03 -0.82
N GLU A 161 -15.86 2.30 -0.43
CA GLU A 161 -15.70 2.72 0.97
C GLU A 161 -16.80 2.15 1.88
N ARG A 162 -18.03 2.03 1.37
CA ARG A 162 -19.16 1.41 2.09
C ARG A 162 -19.21 -0.12 2.01
N ASN A 163 -18.23 -0.76 1.38
CA ASN A 163 -18.23 -2.22 1.15
C ASN A 163 -19.49 -2.73 0.41
N ARG A 164 -20.09 -1.91 -0.45
CA ARG A 164 -21.28 -2.20 -1.27
C ARG A 164 -20.85 -2.60 -2.69
N ALA A 165 -20.35 -3.82 -2.83
CA ALA A 165 -19.70 -4.29 -4.07
C ALA A 165 -20.61 -4.26 -5.32
N ALA A 166 -21.91 -4.53 -5.15
CA ALA A 166 -22.85 -4.56 -6.28
C ALA A 166 -23.08 -3.16 -6.87
N GLU A 167 -23.32 -2.16 -6.03
CA GLU A 167 -23.43 -0.75 -6.45
C GLU A 167 -22.11 -0.23 -7.00
N ALA A 168 -20.99 -0.51 -6.31
CA ALA A 168 -19.66 -0.12 -6.77
C ALA A 168 -19.37 -0.64 -8.18
N ARG A 169 -19.72 -1.91 -8.46
CA ARG A 169 -19.60 -2.53 -9.79
C ARG A 169 -20.41 -1.78 -10.83
N ARG A 170 -21.70 -1.51 -10.57
CA ARG A 170 -22.57 -0.82 -11.53
C ARG A 170 -21.98 0.52 -11.95
N HIS A 171 -21.50 1.30 -10.98
CA HIS A 171 -20.87 2.59 -11.25
C HIS A 171 -19.54 2.46 -11.98
N ALA A 172 -18.67 1.53 -11.57
CA ALA A 172 -17.38 1.32 -12.22
C ALA A 172 -17.52 0.84 -13.68
N GLU A 173 -18.43 -0.08 -13.95
CA GLU A 173 -18.71 -0.57 -15.31
C GLU A 173 -19.28 0.54 -16.20
N ARG A 174 -20.14 1.40 -15.66
CA ARG A 174 -20.65 2.56 -16.41
C ARG A 174 -19.54 3.57 -16.71
N ALA A 175 -18.65 3.87 -15.75
CA ALA A 175 -17.50 4.75 -15.96
C ALA A 175 -16.57 4.23 -17.08
N VAL A 176 -16.28 2.92 -17.09
CA VAL A 176 -15.46 2.29 -18.13
C VAL A 176 -16.17 2.25 -19.48
N ALA A 177 -17.50 2.02 -19.51
CA ALA A 177 -18.28 2.06 -20.75
C ALA A 177 -18.27 3.46 -21.39
N LEU A 178 -18.33 4.52 -20.56
CA LEU A 178 -18.28 5.91 -21.01
C LEU A 178 -16.86 6.33 -21.43
N ALA A 179 -15.81 5.84 -20.75
CA ALA A 179 -14.42 6.16 -21.03
C ALA A 179 -13.48 4.93 -20.92
N PRO A 180 -13.41 4.08 -21.97
CA PRO A 180 -12.72 2.78 -21.90
C PRO A 180 -11.20 2.83 -21.66
N ASN A 181 -10.56 3.95 -22.00
CA ASN A 181 -9.12 4.15 -21.83
C ASN A 181 -8.79 5.17 -20.73
N TYR A 182 -9.75 5.51 -19.86
CA TYR A 182 -9.50 6.45 -18.77
C TYR A 182 -8.95 5.72 -17.54
N PRO A 183 -7.71 5.99 -17.09
CA PRO A 183 -7.07 5.22 -16.03
C PRO A 183 -7.84 5.21 -14.71
N ASP A 184 -8.48 6.32 -14.33
CA ASP A 184 -9.24 6.39 -13.08
C ASP A 184 -10.53 5.53 -13.12
N ALA A 185 -11.19 5.44 -14.28
CA ALA A 185 -12.34 4.54 -14.48
C ALA A 185 -11.91 3.07 -14.40
N LEU A 186 -10.80 2.73 -15.06
CA LEU A 186 -10.21 1.39 -14.98
C LEU A 186 -9.76 1.05 -13.55
N ALA A 187 -9.20 2.03 -12.82
CA ALA A 187 -8.71 1.82 -11.45
C ALA A 187 -9.83 1.54 -10.45
N VAL A 188 -10.98 2.21 -10.56
CA VAL A 188 -12.13 1.89 -9.70
C VAL A 188 -12.72 0.52 -10.04
N LEU A 189 -12.75 0.14 -11.33
CA LEU A 189 -13.17 -1.21 -11.72
C LEU A 189 -12.19 -2.28 -11.19
N CYS A 190 -10.89 -2.02 -11.28
CA CYS A 190 -9.86 -2.91 -10.74
C CYS A 190 -10.06 -3.12 -9.22
N ALA A 191 -10.32 -2.06 -8.46
CA ALA A 191 -10.61 -2.14 -7.03
C ALA A 191 -11.89 -2.95 -6.75
N VAL A 192 -12.97 -2.76 -7.53
CA VAL A 192 -14.17 -3.60 -7.43
C VAL A 192 -13.85 -5.08 -7.69
N ARG A 193 -13.03 -5.39 -8.70
CA ARG A 193 -12.65 -6.78 -9.00
C ARG A 193 -11.80 -7.43 -7.90
N VAL A 194 -11.06 -6.64 -7.13
CA VAL A 194 -10.42 -7.10 -5.89
C VAL A 194 -11.48 -7.46 -4.85
N MET A 195 -12.45 -6.59 -4.58
CA MET A 195 -13.55 -6.86 -3.63
C MET A 195 -14.37 -8.10 -4.03
N GLU A 196 -14.63 -8.27 -5.33
CA GLU A 196 -15.35 -9.42 -5.88
C GLU A 196 -14.49 -10.70 -5.98
N ARG A 197 -13.22 -10.65 -5.58
CA ARG A 197 -12.29 -11.78 -5.58
C ARG A 197 -12.10 -12.39 -6.98
N LYS A 198 -11.94 -11.54 -8.01
CA LYS A 198 -11.75 -11.94 -9.41
C LYS A 198 -10.29 -11.73 -9.88
N PRO A 199 -9.34 -12.59 -9.46
CA PRO A 199 -7.90 -12.36 -9.65
C PRO A 199 -7.44 -12.28 -11.11
N SER A 200 -8.11 -12.96 -12.04
CA SER A 200 -7.78 -12.86 -13.47
C SER A 200 -8.10 -11.49 -14.04
N GLU A 201 -9.25 -10.92 -13.68
CA GLU A 201 -9.66 -9.58 -14.11
C GLU A 201 -8.81 -8.49 -13.46
N VAL A 202 -8.46 -8.66 -12.17
CA VAL A 202 -7.54 -7.74 -11.47
C VAL A 202 -6.21 -7.62 -12.21
N ARG A 203 -5.60 -8.75 -12.61
CA ARG A 203 -4.34 -8.73 -13.38
C ARG A 203 -4.48 -8.00 -14.71
N GLN A 204 -5.50 -8.33 -15.50
CA GLN A 204 -5.70 -7.74 -16.82
C GLN A 204 -5.93 -6.22 -16.75
N LEU A 205 -6.75 -5.78 -15.79
CA LEU A 205 -7.02 -4.36 -15.58
C LEU A 205 -5.76 -3.65 -15.06
N ALA A 206 -5.03 -4.26 -14.13
CA ALA A 206 -3.80 -3.67 -13.60
C ALA A 206 -2.71 -3.54 -14.68
N GLU A 207 -2.50 -4.55 -15.52
CA GLU A 207 -1.60 -4.48 -16.68
C GLU A 207 -1.97 -3.30 -17.59
N ARG A 208 -3.26 -3.18 -17.95
CA ARG A 208 -3.76 -2.10 -18.80
C ARG A 208 -3.56 -0.71 -18.19
N ILE A 209 -3.79 -0.57 -16.88
CA ILE A 209 -3.57 0.71 -16.19
C ILE A 209 -2.08 1.03 -16.13
N LEU A 210 -1.22 0.05 -15.88
CA LEU A 210 0.24 0.26 -15.81
C LEU A 210 0.86 0.55 -17.18
N GLU A 211 0.19 0.18 -18.28
CA GLU A 211 0.52 0.66 -19.64
C GLU A 211 0.24 2.17 -19.79
N LEU A 212 -0.90 2.63 -19.27
CA LEU A 212 -1.35 4.03 -19.40
C LEU A 212 -0.69 4.97 -18.37
N GLN A 213 -0.47 4.47 -17.16
CA GLN A 213 0.08 5.18 -16.01
C GLN A 213 1.08 4.27 -15.27
N PRO A 214 2.34 4.20 -15.74
CA PRO A 214 3.36 3.37 -15.13
C PRO A 214 3.59 3.69 -13.64
N ASP A 215 3.39 4.94 -13.23
CA ASP A 215 3.70 5.38 -11.87
C ASP A 215 2.48 5.33 -10.91
N ASN A 216 1.40 4.64 -11.31
CA ASN A 216 0.21 4.45 -10.48
C ASN A 216 0.52 3.59 -9.24
N ILE A 217 0.66 4.25 -8.08
CA ILE A 217 1.06 3.65 -6.80
C ILE A 217 0.14 2.49 -6.42
N ARG A 218 -1.17 2.77 -6.33
CA ARG A 218 -2.15 1.82 -5.81
C ARG A 218 -2.24 0.58 -6.68
N VAL A 219 -2.38 0.77 -8.00
CA VAL A 219 -2.53 -0.35 -8.94
C VAL A 219 -1.26 -1.17 -9.03
N ARG A 220 -0.07 -0.55 -9.01
CA ARG A 220 1.20 -1.28 -9.02
C ARG A 220 1.37 -2.12 -7.76
N ARG A 221 0.98 -1.61 -6.58
CA ARG A 221 0.97 -2.37 -5.32
C ARG A 221 0.02 -3.54 -5.39
N THR A 222 -1.22 -3.33 -5.82
CA THR A 222 -2.21 -4.40 -6.01
C THR A 222 -1.68 -5.45 -6.97
N TYR A 223 -1.17 -5.05 -8.13
CA TYR A 223 -0.62 -5.96 -9.14
C TYR A 223 0.47 -6.87 -8.56
N SER A 224 1.37 -6.33 -7.73
CA SER A 224 2.44 -7.11 -7.09
C SER A 224 1.92 -8.28 -6.24
N GLN A 225 0.69 -8.22 -5.72
CA GLN A 225 0.09 -9.28 -4.90
C GLN A 225 -0.60 -10.37 -5.74
N TYR A 226 -0.92 -10.07 -7.00
CA TYR A 226 -1.65 -10.95 -7.90
C TYR A 226 -0.77 -11.56 -9.00
N ILE A 227 0.53 -11.27 -9.02
CA ILE A 227 1.50 -11.87 -9.95
C ILE A 227 2.49 -12.75 -9.22
N ARG A 228 3.09 -13.66 -9.99
CA ARG A 228 4.18 -14.52 -9.53
C ARG A 228 5.08 -14.84 -10.70
N SER A 229 6.38 -14.66 -10.49
CA SER A 229 7.39 -15.14 -11.42
C SER A 229 7.69 -16.63 -11.20
N ARG A 230 7.86 -17.36 -12.32
CA ARG A 230 8.47 -18.71 -12.34
C ARG A 230 9.82 -18.70 -13.05
N LYS A 231 10.36 -17.52 -13.33
CA LYS A 231 11.58 -17.36 -14.11
C LYS A 231 12.79 -17.68 -13.25
N ALA A 232 13.59 -18.66 -13.68
CA ALA A 232 14.92 -18.85 -13.12
C ALA A 232 15.85 -17.75 -13.63
N HIS A 233 16.48 -17.03 -12.70
CA HIS A 233 17.51 -16.04 -13.03
C HIS A 233 18.84 -16.72 -13.33
N ARG A 234 19.66 -16.10 -14.17
CA ARG A 234 21.02 -16.59 -14.47
C ARG A 234 21.84 -16.67 -13.18
N LEU A 235 22.61 -17.75 -13.02
CA LEU A 235 23.57 -17.85 -11.93
C LEU A 235 24.65 -16.75 -12.08
N PRO A 236 24.84 -15.87 -11.08
CA PRO A 236 25.82 -14.78 -11.17
C PRO A 236 27.25 -15.30 -11.16
N SER A 237 28.22 -14.46 -11.55
CA SER A 237 29.65 -14.81 -11.47
C SER A 237 30.09 -15.09 -10.01
N PRO A 238 31.12 -15.93 -9.76
CA PRO A 238 31.61 -16.17 -8.40
C PRO A 238 32.01 -14.89 -7.66
N ALA A 239 32.64 -13.94 -8.35
CA ALA A 239 32.99 -12.63 -7.81
C ALA A 239 31.75 -11.82 -7.39
N ALA A 240 30.71 -11.79 -8.26
CA ALA A 240 29.45 -11.11 -7.94
C ALA A 240 28.77 -11.74 -6.71
N ARG A 241 28.74 -13.07 -6.59
CA ARG A 241 28.16 -13.76 -5.43
C ARG A 241 28.94 -13.49 -4.14
N ALA A 242 30.28 -13.44 -4.20
CA ALA A 242 31.13 -13.13 -3.05
C ALA A 242 30.92 -11.68 -2.56
N ALA A 243 30.85 -10.72 -3.48
CA ALA A 243 30.52 -9.34 -3.17
C ALA A 243 29.11 -9.22 -2.56
N TYR A 244 28.10 -9.88 -3.15
CA TYR A 244 26.74 -9.90 -2.59
C TYR A 244 26.68 -10.50 -1.18
N ALA A 245 27.38 -11.60 -0.93
CA ALA A 245 27.46 -12.19 0.42
C ALA A 245 28.10 -11.22 1.43
N SER A 246 29.13 -10.48 1.01
CA SER A 246 29.75 -9.42 1.83
C SER A 246 28.77 -8.28 2.12
N GLY A 247 27.95 -7.90 1.13
CA GLY A 247 26.89 -6.92 1.29
C GLY A 247 25.80 -7.35 2.28
N GLN A 248 25.35 -8.61 2.18
CA GLN A 248 24.39 -9.19 3.14
C GLN A 248 24.95 -9.20 4.57
N ALA A 249 26.23 -9.58 4.74
CA ALA A 249 26.89 -9.60 6.05
C ALA A 249 27.08 -8.19 6.63
N ALA A 250 27.41 -7.20 5.78
CA ALA A 250 27.49 -5.80 6.20
C ALA A 250 26.13 -5.26 6.64
N ARG A 251 25.06 -5.55 5.87
CA ARG A 251 23.67 -5.18 6.23
C ARG A 251 23.25 -5.78 7.57
N GLN A 252 23.59 -7.05 7.83
CA GLN A 252 23.30 -7.69 9.11
C GLN A 252 23.99 -6.98 10.29
N ARG A 253 25.20 -6.45 10.08
CA ARG A 253 25.92 -5.65 11.08
C ARG A 253 25.46 -4.19 11.16
N GLN A 254 24.40 -3.80 10.43
CA GLN A 254 23.94 -2.42 10.28
C GLN A 254 25.00 -1.47 9.68
N ASP A 255 26.01 -2.01 8.98
CA ASP A 255 26.97 -1.24 8.21
C ASP A 255 26.40 -1.01 6.80
N ILE A 256 25.44 -0.08 6.74
CA ILE A 256 24.65 0.21 5.54
C ILE A 256 25.53 0.76 4.40
N GLU A 257 26.55 1.57 4.72
CA GLU A 257 27.46 2.12 3.73
C GLU A 257 28.28 1.03 3.04
N SER A 258 28.89 0.13 3.82
CA SER A 258 29.60 -1.02 3.24
C SER A 258 28.64 -1.94 2.49
N ALA A 259 27.42 -2.14 2.98
CA ALA A 259 26.42 -2.96 2.30
C ALA A 259 26.10 -2.42 0.91
N CYS A 260 25.82 -1.12 0.79
CA CYS A 260 25.63 -0.45 -0.50
C CYS A 260 26.84 -0.65 -1.42
N ARG A 261 28.06 -0.38 -0.94
CA ARG A 261 29.29 -0.54 -1.72
C ARG A 261 29.47 -1.97 -2.23
N TYR A 262 29.25 -2.98 -1.38
CA TYR A 262 29.39 -4.39 -1.77
C TYR A 262 28.31 -4.84 -2.75
N PHE A 263 27.07 -4.34 -2.65
CA PHE A 263 26.05 -4.61 -3.66
C PHE A 263 26.36 -3.92 -4.98
N ASP A 264 26.85 -2.68 -4.96
CA ASP A 264 27.30 -2.00 -6.18
C ASP A 264 28.47 -2.77 -6.83
N GLN A 265 29.45 -3.26 -6.06
CA GLN A 265 30.51 -4.17 -6.56
C GLN A 265 29.96 -5.48 -7.14
N ALA A 266 28.92 -6.06 -6.54
CA ALA A 266 28.26 -7.23 -7.09
C ALA A 266 27.64 -6.94 -8.47
N LEU A 267 27.07 -5.74 -8.64
CA LEU A 267 26.49 -5.27 -9.90
C LEU A 267 27.54 -4.84 -10.94
N GLU A 268 28.72 -4.39 -10.52
CA GLU A 268 29.87 -4.17 -11.41
C GLU A 268 30.36 -5.49 -12.01
N HIS A 269 30.48 -6.54 -11.19
CA HIS A 269 30.85 -7.88 -11.63
C HIS A 269 29.76 -8.57 -12.47
N ASP A 270 28.49 -8.29 -12.18
CA ASP A 270 27.35 -8.79 -12.93
C ASP A 270 26.16 -7.80 -12.90
N PRO A 271 26.00 -6.97 -13.94
CA PRO A 271 24.91 -5.98 -14.01
C PRO A 271 23.49 -6.57 -14.03
N THR A 272 23.38 -7.90 -14.24
CA THR A 272 22.12 -8.64 -14.30
C THR A 272 21.84 -9.46 -13.03
N PHE A 273 22.63 -9.28 -11.97
CA PHE A 273 22.42 -10.00 -10.72
C PHE A 273 21.15 -9.52 -10.01
N PHE A 274 20.06 -10.22 -10.26
CA PHE A 274 18.72 -9.88 -9.81
C PHE A 274 18.60 -9.66 -8.29
N ALA A 275 19.17 -10.54 -7.46
CA ALA A 275 19.12 -10.37 -6.00
C ALA A 275 19.88 -9.12 -5.53
N ALA A 276 21.03 -8.81 -6.15
CA ALA A 276 21.79 -7.60 -5.82
C ALA A 276 21.03 -6.32 -6.23
N LEU A 277 20.32 -6.33 -7.38
CA LEU A 277 19.44 -5.23 -7.78
C LEU A 277 18.36 -4.98 -6.73
N LEU A 278 17.66 -6.04 -6.28
CA LEU A 278 16.61 -5.92 -5.27
C LEU A 278 17.15 -5.44 -3.93
N SER A 279 18.26 -6.01 -3.43
CA SER A 279 18.85 -5.64 -2.15
C SER A 279 19.38 -4.19 -2.16
N ARG A 280 20.03 -3.75 -3.25
CA ARG A 280 20.50 -2.36 -3.37
C ARG A 280 19.33 -1.37 -3.55
N ALA A 281 18.27 -1.74 -4.26
CA ALA A 281 17.05 -0.92 -4.40
C ALA A 281 16.32 -0.77 -3.05
N ALA A 282 16.26 -1.84 -2.25
CA ALA A 282 15.71 -1.79 -0.90
C ALA A 282 16.50 -0.83 0.01
N LEU A 283 17.84 -0.92 0.01
CA LEU A 283 18.68 0.02 0.77
C LEU A 283 18.58 1.47 0.24
N ALA A 284 18.42 1.65 -1.08
CA ALA A 284 18.19 2.98 -1.65
C ALA A 284 16.88 3.59 -1.12
N LEU A 285 15.80 2.80 -1.02
CA LEU A 285 14.54 3.24 -0.39
C LEU A 285 14.71 3.58 1.10
N GLU A 286 15.44 2.76 1.86
CA GLU A 286 15.75 3.02 3.28
C GLU A 286 16.55 4.32 3.47
N ARG A 287 17.37 4.71 2.49
CA ARG A 287 18.19 5.94 2.49
C ARG A 287 17.53 7.13 1.78
N GLU A 288 16.27 7.00 1.37
CA GLU A 288 15.54 8.00 0.57
C GLU A 288 16.22 8.38 -0.77
N GLU A 289 17.08 7.51 -1.30
CA GLU A 289 17.73 7.63 -2.63
C GLU A 289 16.74 7.21 -3.74
N LEU A 290 15.62 7.92 -3.86
CA LEU A 290 14.46 7.49 -4.66
C LEU A 290 14.78 7.25 -6.14
N ASP A 291 15.62 8.07 -6.75
CA ASP A 291 16.00 7.93 -8.17
C ASP A 291 16.86 6.67 -8.40
N ARG A 292 17.77 6.38 -7.47
CA ARG A 292 18.60 5.15 -7.52
C ARG A 292 17.73 3.92 -7.27
N ALA A 293 16.81 3.99 -6.32
CA ALA A 293 15.85 2.90 -6.07
C ALA A 293 15.01 2.59 -7.31
N GLU A 294 14.50 3.62 -7.99
CA GLU A 294 13.73 3.47 -9.23
C GLU A 294 14.55 2.81 -10.34
N GLU A 295 15.76 3.31 -10.60
CA GLU A 295 16.63 2.79 -11.67
C GLU A 295 16.93 1.30 -11.47
N LEU A 296 17.30 0.90 -10.25
CA LEU A 296 17.58 -0.49 -9.90
C LEU A 296 16.33 -1.39 -9.99
N ALA A 297 15.18 -0.92 -9.50
CA ALA A 297 13.93 -1.68 -9.57
C ALA A 297 13.44 -1.82 -11.03
N ARG A 298 13.58 -0.79 -11.87
CA ARG A 298 13.27 -0.88 -13.32
C ARG A 298 14.22 -1.84 -14.04
N ARG A 299 15.52 -1.86 -13.70
CA ARG A 299 16.45 -2.88 -14.21
C ARG A 299 16.03 -4.28 -13.81
N ALA A 300 15.63 -4.50 -12.56
CA ALA A 300 15.10 -5.78 -12.13
C ALA A 300 13.84 -6.16 -12.92
N LEU A 301 12.94 -5.21 -13.18
CA LEU A 301 11.73 -5.43 -13.98
C LEU A 301 12.03 -5.82 -15.45
N VAL A 302 13.09 -5.25 -16.05
CA VAL A 302 13.57 -5.66 -17.40
C VAL A 302 14.02 -7.13 -17.39
N LEU A 303 14.65 -7.58 -16.32
CA LEU A 303 15.07 -8.98 -16.17
C LEU A 303 13.87 -9.90 -15.90
N ASP A 304 12.89 -9.46 -15.10
CA ASP A 304 11.72 -10.25 -14.74
C ASP A 304 10.49 -9.37 -14.47
N ALA A 305 9.68 -9.19 -15.50
CA ALA A 305 8.50 -8.32 -15.48
C ALA A 305 7.31 -8.90 -14.69
N GLU A 306 7.32 -10.20 -14.37
CA GLU A 306 6.27 -10.86 -13.59
C GLU A 306 6.68 -11.05 -12.11
N HIS A 307 7.86 -10.55 -11.72
CA HIS A 307 8.33 -10.66 -10.35
C HIS A 307 7.67 -9.61 -9.44
N PRO A 308 7.11 -9.99 -8.28
CA PRO A 308 6.34 -9.08 -7.44
C PRO A 308 7.19 -7.96 -6.80
N LEU A 309 8.42 -8.26 -6.37
CA LEU A 309 9.24 -7.29 -5.60
C LEU A 309 9.59 -6.00 -6.36
N PRO A 310 10.04 -6.00 -7.63
CA PRO A 310 10.26 -4.76 -8.38
C PRO A 310 9.00 -3.87 -8.47
N HIS A 311 7.81 -4.47 -8.61
CA HIS A 311 6.56 -3.70 -8.60
C HIS A 311 6.28 -3.08 -7.23
N LEU A 312 6.48 -3.83 -6.15
CA LEU A 312 6.35 -3.31 -4.79
C LEU A 312 7.33 -2.17 -4.52
N GLN A 313 8.60 -2.33 -4.90
CA GLN A 313 9.64 -1.31 -4.74
C GLN A 313 9.30 -0.03 -5.51
N LEU A 314 8.89 -0.13 -6.79
CA LEU A 314 8.48 1.03 -7.58
C LEU A 314 7.22 1.71 -7.02
N SER A 315 6.27 0.92 -6.47
CA SER A 315 5.12 1.49 -5.78
C SER A 315 5.54 2.31 -4.56
N LEU A 316 6.53 1.82 -3.77
CA LEU A 316 7.04 2.53 -2.59
C LEU A 316 7.85 3.78 -2.96
N VAL A 317 8.63 3.73 -4.04
CA VAL A 317 9.31 4.93 -4.58
C VAL A 317 8.29 6.03 -4.89
N ASN A 318 7.24 5.68 -5.64
CA ASN A 318 6.24 6.66 -6.04
C ASN A 318 5.39 7.12 -4.85
N LEU A 319 5.13 6.25 -3.86
CA LEU A 319 4.49 6.66 -2.60
C LEU A 319 5.35 7.68 -1.84
N ALA A 320 6.65 7.45 -1.73
CA ALA A 320 7.56 8.38 -1.06
C ALA A 320 7.62 9.75 -1.78
N ARG A 321 7.64 9.76 -3.12
CA ARG A 321 7.55 11.00 -3.91
C ARG A 321 6.23 11.73 -3.70
N HIS A 322 5.12 11.00 -3.74
CA HIS A 322 3.78 11.54 -3.48
C HIS A 322 3.72 12.20 -2.10
N GLU A 323 4.19 11.51 -1.04
CA GLU A 323 4.18 12.04 0.33
C GLU A 323 5.06 13.28 0.48
N ALA A 324 6.26 13.28 -0.11
CA ALA A 324 7.14 14.44 -0.09
C ALA A 324 6.51 15.64 -0.82
N ALA A 325 5.97 15.43 -2.02
CA ALA A 325 5.33 16.47 -2.81
C ALA A 325 4.04 17.00 -2.16
N ALA A 326 3.25 16.12 -1.54
CA ALA A 326 2.05 16.50 -0.80
C ALA A 326 2.41 17.38 0.41
N ARG A 327 3.44 17.03 1.18
CA ARG A 327 3.94 17.87 2.28
C ARG A 327 4.40 19.25 1.80
N THR A 328 5.08 19.32 0.66
CA THR A 328 5.46 20.61 0.04
C THR A 328 4.24 21.48 -0.28
N LEU A 329 3.10 20.88 -0.63
CA LEU A 329 1.83 21.59 -0.84
C LEU A 329 1.03 21.87 0.44
N GLY A 330 1.55 21.49 1.62
CA GLY A 330 0.90 21.72 2.91
C GLY A 330 -0.05 20.60 3.36
N ALA A 331 0.06 19.40 2.80
CA ALA A 331 -0.75 18.26 3.23
C ALA A 331 -0.47 17.90 4.71
N PRO A 332 -1.51 17.61 5.52
CA PRO A 332 -1.38 17.27 6.93
C PRO A 332 -0.97 15.79 7.12
N ILE A 333 0.20 15.40 6.61
CA ILE A 333 0.75 14.05 6.78
C ILE A 333 1.51 13.99 8.11
N PRO A 334 1.07 13.19 9.11
CA PRO A 334 1.76 13.06 10.37
C PRO A 334 3.20 12.56 10.21
N GLN A 335 4.09 12.98 11.11
CA GLN A 335 5.41 12.39 11.30
C GLN A 335 5.51 11.93 12.75
N LEU A 336 5.11 10.69 12.99
CA LEU A 336 5.06 10.11 14.33
C LEU A 336 6.47 9.71 14.78
N THR A 337 6.82 10.06 16.01
CA THR A 337 8.07 9.65 16.66
C THR A 337 7.77 8.71 17.83
N PHE A 338 8.69 7.77 18.07
CA PHE A 338 8.51 6.68 19.05
C PHE A 338 9.58 6.71 20.16
N HIS A 339 10.23 7.86 20.35
CA HIS A 339 11.40 8.01 21.23
C HIS A 339 11.10 7.86 22.74
N ASP A 340 9.84 8.08 23.14
CA ASP A 340 9.40 8.07 24.54
C ASP A 340 8.69 6.78 24.95
N ALA A 341 8.69 5.75 24.11
CA ALA A 341 8.15 4.46 24.50
C ALA A 341 8.94 3.97 25.72
N LEU A 342 8.32 4.02 26.91
CA LEU A 342 8.91 3.61 28.17
C LEU A 342 9.54 2.23 27.96
N PRO A 343 10.77 2.00 28.45
CA PRO A 343 11.35 0.67 28.40
C PRO A 343 10.42 -0.26 29.17
N VAL A 344 9.62 -1.04 28.46
CA VAL A 344 9.11 -2.27 29.01
C VAL A 344 10.36 -3.07 29.36
N GLU A 345 10.50 -3.53 30.61
CA GLU A 345 11.55 -4.47 30.98
C GLU A 345 11.29 -5.79 30.25
N LEU A 346 11.62 -5.78 28.97
CA LEU A 346 11.52 -6.92 28.09
C LEU A 346 12.69 -7.81 28.41
N VAL A 347 12.40 -9.05 28.77
CA VAL A 347 13.41 -10.09 28.83
C VAL A 347 13.95 -10.24 27.40
N LYS A 348 15.18 -9.79 27.18
CA LYS A 348 15.84 -9.77 25.87
C LYS A 348 15.69 -11.10 25.13
N ASP A 349 15.89 -12.21 25.84
CA ASP A 349 15.78 -13.57 25.30
C ASP A 349 14.37 -13.91 24.79
N GLU A 350 13.31 -13.38 25.43
CA GLU A 350 11.92 -13.57 24.99
C GLU A 350 11.62 -12.78 23.73
N LEU A 351 12.09 -11.53 23.70
CA LEU A 351 11.95 -10.65 22.56
C LEU A 351 12.66 -11.21 21.33
N GLU A 352 13.92 -11.65 21.46
CA GLU A 352 14.70 -12.22 20.36
C GLU A 352 14.16 -13.58 19.91
N ALA A 353 13.53 -14.36 20.81
CA ALA A 353 12.87 -15.61 20.44
C ALA A 353 11.61 -15.38 19.58
N VAL A 354 10.80 -14.39 19.94
CA VAL A 354 9.55 -14.06 19.21
C VAL A 354 9.85 -13.21 17.97
N PHE A 355 10.84 -12.32 17.98
CA PHE A 355 11.23 -11.47 16.85
C PHE A 355 12.66 -11.80 16.38
N PRO A 356 12.86 -12.85 15.57
CA PRO A 356 14.19 -13.43 15.35
C PRO A 356 15.16 -12.56 14.54
N ASN A 357 14.67 -11.52 13.87
CA ASN A 357 15.48 -10.62 13.05
C ASN A 357 15.40 -9.15 13.49
N LEU A 358 15.07 -8.89 14.77
CA LEU A 358 14.99 -7.54 15.32
C LEU A 358 16.34 -6.79 15.33
N ASP A 359 17.44 -7.54 15.40
CA ASP A 359 18.81 -7.04 15.33
C ASP A 359 19.15 -6.47 13.94
N THR A 360 18.48 -6.95 12.90
CA THR A 360 18.66 -6.48 11.51
C THR A 360 17.96 -5.16 11.18
N LEU A 361 17.18 -4.62 12.11
CA LEU A 361 16.46 -3.36 11.93
C LEU A 361 17.30 -2.16 12.37
N THR A 362 17.05 -1.01 11.74
CA THR A 362 17.62 0.26 12.18
C THR A 362 17.12 0.64 13.57
N PRO A 363 17.81 1.54 14.31
CA PRO A 363 17.34 1.98 15.62
C PRO A 363 15.91 2.54 15.62
N GLY A 364 15.55 3.33 14.61
CA GLY A 364 14.19 3.88 14.47
C GLY A 364 13.14 2.80 14.20
N GLN A 365 13.42 1.87 13.28
CA GLN A 365 12.53 0.73 13.02
C GLN A 365 12.33 -0.13 14.27
N ARG A 366 13.39 -0.37 15.04
CA ARG A 366 13.30 -1.10 16.31
C ARG A 366 12.42 -0.38 17.32
N GLN A 367 12.53 0.94 17.43
CA GLN A 367 11.66 1.74 18.32
C GLN A 367 10.19 1.59 17.95
N ILE A 368 9.86 1.59 16.65
CA ILE A 368 8.48 1.37 16.18
C ILE A 368 7.97 -0.01 16.61
N VAL A 369 8.76 -1.07 16.40
CA VAL A 369 8.39 -2.43 16.81
C VAL A 369 8.14 -2.48 18.33
N LEU A 370 9.07 -1.94 19.12
CA LEU A 370 8.98 -1.93 20.58
C LEU A 370 7.74 -1.17 21.08
N ALA A 371 7.50 0.04 20.55
CA ALA A 371 6.34 0.84 20.90
C ALA A 371 5.02 0.14 20.50
N THR A 372 5.02 -0.55 19.36
CA THR A 372 3.84 -1.28 18.86
C THR A 372 3.46 -2.45 19.75
N ILE A 373 4.43 -3.19 20.27
CA ILE A 373 4.15 -4.39 21.09
C ILE A 373 4.04 -4.08 22.58
N ALA A 374 4.55 -2.93 23.03
CA ALA A 374 4.71 -2.59 24.45
C ALA A 374 3.47 -2.88 25.31
N PRO A 375 2.24 -2.49 24.92
CA PRO A 375 1.05 -2.75 25.73
C PRO A 375 0.78 -4.24 26.01
N LEU A 376 1.15 -5.14 25.09
CA LEU A 376 0.89 -6.57 25.21
C LEU A 376 2.16 -7.40 25.34
N ALA A 377 3.31 -6.76 25.61
CA ALA A 377 4.59 -7.45 25.56
C ALA A 377 4.80 -8.47 26.69
N HIS A 378 4.03 -8.38 27.78
CA HIS A 378 4.02 -9.37 28.85
C HIS A 378 3.52 -10.76 28.38
N PHE A 379 2.92 -10.88 27.19
CA PHE A 379 2.58 -12.15 26.56
C PHE A 379 3.74 -12.85 25.85
N LEU A 380 4.89 -12.18 25.64
CA LEU A 380 6.05 -12.77 24.95
C LEU A 380 6.51 -14.12 25.54
N PRO A 381 6.58 -14.33 26.87
CA PRO A 381 6.93 -15.64 27.44
C PRO A 381 5.95 -16.77 27.10
N LYS A 382 4.67 -16.45 26.90
CA LYS A 382 3.68 -17.46 26.47
C LYS A 382 3.78 -17.70 24.97
N LEU A 383 3.98 -16.65 24.18
CA LEU A 383 4.25 -16.75 22.74
C LEU A 383 5.47 -17.64 22.46
N ARG A 384 6.58 -17.43 23.17
CA ARG A 384 7.77 -18.29 23.07
C ARG A 384 7.47 -19.74 23.39
N ARG A 385 6.72 -20.02 24.48
CA ARG A 385 6.32 -21.39 24.85
C ARG A 385 5.46 -22.07 23.79
N CYS A 386 4.65 -21.30 23.05
CA CYS A 386 3.87 -21.77 21.91
C CYS A 386 4.70 -21.91 20.61
N GLY A 387 5.99 -21.58 20.64
CA GLY A 387 6.86 -21.59 19.46
C GLY A 387 6.57 -20.48 18.46
N ALA A 388 5.92 -19.40 18.91
CA ALA A 388 5.54 -18.29 18.05
C ALA A 388 6.78 -17.50 17.57
N ARG A 389 6.74 -17.06 16.31
CA ARG A 389 7.75 -16.22 15.68
C ARG A 389 7.07 -15.14 14.84
N HIS A 390 7.58 -13.92 14.89
CA HIS A 390 7.12 -12.75 14.15
C HIS A 390 8.30 -12.20 13.36
N TRP A 391 8.26 -12.40 12.04
CA TRP A 391 9.30 -11.93 11.14
C TRP A 391 8.98 -10.54 10.61
N ILE A 392 9.98 -9.65 10.65
CA ILE A 392 9.92 -8.40 9.90
C ILE A 392 10.49 -8.65 8.51
N LEU A 393 9.63 -8.83 7.51
CA LEU A 393 10.02 -9.29 6.18
C LEU A 393 10.78 -8.20 5.41
N PRO A 394 12.06 -8.42 5.03
CA PRO A 394 12.82 -7.46 4.26
C PRO A 394 12.19 -7.16 2.90
N LEU A 395 12.44 -5.96 2.35
CA LEU A 395 11.83 -5.51 1.10
C LEU A 395 12.40 -6.21 -0.15
N ASP A 396 13.57 -6.83 -0.03
CA ASP A 396 14.25 -7.61 -1.06
C ASP A 396 13.97 -9.12 -0.95
N ARG A 397 13.01 -9.54 -0.10
CA ARG A 397 12.65 -10.93 0.14
C ARG A 397 11.15 -11.16 0.00
N GLN A 398 10.80 -12.34 -0.50
CA GLN A 398 9.44 -12.86 -0.50
C GLN A 398 9.18 -13.66 0.77
N LEU A 399 7.91 -13.86 1.11
CA LEU A 399 7.52 -14.61 2.31
C LEU A 399 8.10 -16.02 2.33
N GLY A 400 8.19 -16.67 1.16
CA GLY A 400 8.79 -17.99 0.99
C GLY A 400 10.28 -18.08 1.34
N ASP A 401 11.00 -16.95 1.35
CA ASP A 401 12.43 -16.91 1.67
C ASP A 401 12.69 -16.97 3.18
N LEU A 402 11.67 -16.79 4.01
CA LEU A 402 11.80 -16.83 5.46
C LEU A 402 11.91 -18.28 5.99
N PRO A 403 12.69 -18.52 7.05
CA PRO A 403 12.79 -19.83 7.67
C PRO A 403 11.42 -20.40 8.05
N GLY A 404 11.12 -21.61 7.56
CA GLY A 404 9.85 -22.30 7.82
C GLY A 404 8.65 -21.83 6.98
N CYS A 405 8.83 -20.85 6.07
CA CYS A 405 7.74 -20.30 5.27
C CYS A 405 7.76 -20.76 3.79
N ALA A 406 8.72 -21.60 3.39
CA ALA A 406 8.87 -22.06 2.00
C ALA A 406 7.60 -22.72 1.43
N SER A 407 6.84 -23.44 2.26
CA SER A 407 5.57 -24.08 1.86
C SER A 407 4.45 -23.08 1.53
N LEU A 408 4.56 -21.84 2.01
CA LEU A 408 3.59 -20.78 1.75
C LEU A 408 3.84 -20.10 0.40
N ALA A 409 5.06 -20.16 -0.14
CA ALA A 409 5.44 -19.50 -1.40
C ALA A 409 4.52 -19.88 -2.58
N GLU A 410 4.09 -21.14 -2.62
CA GLU A 410 3.31 -21.72 -3.72
C GLU A 410 1.79 -21.61 -3.52
N ARG A 411 1.33 -21.13 -2.35
CA ARG A 411 -0.09 -21.07 -2.01
C ARG A 411 -0.74 -19.77 -2.49
N THR A 412 -2.04 -19.84 -2.68
CA THR A 412 -2.90 -18.66 -2.88
C THR A 412 -3.88 -18.52 -1.73
N THR A 413 -4.22 -17.28 -1.39
CA THR A 413 -5.34 -16.94 -0.52
C THR A 413 -6.68 -17.25 -1.18
N PHE A 414 -7.76 -17.21 -0.42
CA PHE A 414 -9.12 -17.41 -0.93
C PHE A 414 -9.54 -16.37 -1.98
N ASP A 415 -8.94 -15.17 -1.95
CA ASP A 415 -9.18 -14.07 -2.89
C ASP A 415 -8.20 -14.07 -4.08
N GLY A 416 -7.32 -15.07 -4.17
CA GLY A 416 -6.45 -15.32 -5.31
C GLY A 416 -5.12 -14.55 -5.31
N ARG A 417 -4.76 -13.87 -4.21
CA ARG A 417 -3.41 -13.31 -4.01
C ARG A 417 -2.40 -14.43 -3.74
N TYR A 418 -1.16 -14.23 -4.14
CA TYR A 418 -0.08 -15.18 -3.84
C TYR A 418 0.49 -14.93 -2.46
N TYR A 419 0.53 -15.98 -1.61
CA TYR A 419 1.11 -15.88 -0.26
C TYR A 419 2.57 -15.43 -0.29
N GLY A 420 3.35 -15.85 -1.29
CA GLY A 420 4.74 -15.40 -1.47
C GLY A 420 4.90 -13.88 -1.61
N SER A 421 3.86 -13.19 -2.09
CA SER A 421 3.82 -11.75 -2.31
C SER A 421 3.12 -10.97 -1.20
N LEU A 422 2.54 -11.65 -0.22
CA LEU A 422 1.92 -11.00 0.93
C LEU A 422 2.99 -10.44 1.88
N ARG A 423 2.62 -9.33 2.51
CA ARG A 423 3.46 -8.56 3.43
C ARG A 423 2.83 -8.48 4.83
N GLY A 424 1.80 -9.27 5.09
CA GLY A 424 1.07 -9.40 6.35
C GLY A 424 0.45 -10.80 6.38
N VAL A 425 0.85 -11.62 7.35
CA VAL A 425 0.30 -12.97 7.57
C VAL A 425 0.30 -13.24 9.07
N GLY A 426 -0.88 -13.53 9.63
CA GLY A 426 -1.04 -13.92 11.03
C GLY A 426 -0.83 -15.42 11.28
N GLY A 427 -0.74 -15.79 12.56
CA GLY A 427 -0.64 -17.18 13.03
C GLY A 427 0.49 -17.39 14.03
N VAL A 428 0.91 -18.66 14.22
CA VAL A 428 2.08 -18.98 15.07
C VAL A 428 3.36 -18.44 14.44
N VAL A 429 3.47 -18.52 13.10
CA VAL A 429 4.50 -17.83 12.34
C VAL A 429 3.85 -16.63 11.68
N THR A 430 4.08 -15.47 12.28
CA THR A 430 3.56 -14.18 11.83
C THR A 430 4.60 -13.45 10.99
N VAL A 431 4.13 -12.67 10.02
CA VAL A 431 4.99 -11.86 9.14
C VAL A 431 4.40 -10.47 8.98
N SER A 432 5.22 -9.44 9.15
CA SER A 432 4.89 -8.06 8.79
C SER A 432 5.99 -7.48 7.90
N GLY A 433 5.62 -6.87 6.78
CA GLY A 433 6.57 -6.26 5.85
C GLY A 433 7.26 -5.06 6.46
N ILE A 434 8.57 -4.93 6.25
CA ILE A 434 9.35 -3.79 6.77
C ILE A 434 8.81 -2.43 6.33
N GLU A 435 8.21 -2.35 5.15
CA GLU A 435 7.60 -1.13 4.61
C GLU A 435 6.37 -0.66 5.40
N THR A 436 5.76 -1.53 6.20
CA THR A 436 4.63 -1.17 7.08
C THR A 436 5.09 -0.33 8.27
N LEU A 437 6.36 -0.45 8.69
CA LEU A 437 6.93 0.42 9.72
C LEU A 437 7.02 1.87 9.23
N ARG A 438 7.41 2.08 7.97
CA ARG A 438 7.40 3.41 7.34
C ARG A 438 5.99 3.99 7.24
N ALA A 439 4.99 3.13 6.98
CA ALA A 439 3.59 3.57 6.97
C ALA A 439 3.20 4.11 8.35
N VAL A 440 3.58 3.43 9.44
CA VAL A 440 3.33 3.88 10.82
C VAL A 440 3.95 5.26 11.11
N GLU A 441 5.18 5.52 10.68
CA GLU A 441 5.82 6.85 10.81
C GLU A 441 5.01 7.97 10.15
N HIS A 442 4.27 7.64 9.09
CA HIS A 442 3.46 8.57 8.31
C HIS A 442 1.96 8.53 8.69
N GLY A 443 1.63 7.99 9.86
CA GLY A 443 0.25 7.86 10.36
C GLY A 443 -0.60 6.85 9.59
N GLY A 444 0.01 5.91 8.87
CA GLY A 444 -0.68 4.80 8.22
C GLY A 444 -1.08 3.70 9.19
N PHE A 445 -1.77 2.68 8.66
CA PHE A 445 -2.20 1.50 9.41
C PHE A 445 -1.00 0.71 9.96
N ASN A 446 -1.06 0.33 11.24
CA ASN A 446 -0.03 -0.47 11.87
C ASN A 446 -0.27 -1.97 11.66
N THR A 447 0.16 -2.47 10.49
CA THR A 447 0.09 -3.90 10.18
C THR A 447 0.80 -4.76 11.21
N LEU A 448 1.90 -4.29 11.82
CA LEU A 448 2.60 -5.07 12.84
C LEU A 448 1.70 -5.28 14.06
N ALA A 449 1.01 -4.24 14.52
CA ALA A 449 0.09 -4.32 15.66
C ALA A 449 -1.03 -5.32 15.39
N HIS A 450 -1.67 -5.18 14.24
CA HIS A 450 -2.76 -6.05 13.80
C HIS A 450 -2.34 -7.53 13.80
N GLU A 451 -1.20 -7.83 13.17
CA GLU A 451 -0.69 -9.21 13.06
C GLU A 451 -0.18 -9.77 14.40
N PHE A 452 0.38 -8.92 15.26
CA PHE A 452 0.79 -9.27 16.62
C PHE A 452 -0.43 -9.61 17.50
N ALA A 453 -1.52 -8.84 17.36
CA ALA A 453 -2.77 -9.12 18.05
C ALA A 453 -3.39 -10.45 17.62
N HIS A 454 -3.37 -10.79 16.33
CA HIS A 454 -3.76 -12.14 15.88
C HIS A 454 -2.93 -13.24 16.53
N GLN A 455 -1.61 -13.04 16.60
CA GLN A 455 -0.69 -14.02 17.20
C GLN A 455 -0.98 -14.24 18.69
N ILE A 456 -1.23 -13.16 19.44
CA ILE A 456 -1.64 -13.21 20.85
C ILE A 456 -2.99 -13.90 21.00
N HIS A 457 -3.99 -13.49 20.23
CA HIS A 457 -5.33 -14.05 20.29
C HIS A 457 -5.30 -15.56 20.02
N SER A 458 -4.48 -16.01 19.07
CA SER A 458 -4.39 -17.43 18.70
C SER A 458 -3.66 -18.30 19.73
N CYS A 459 -2.71 -17.75 20.49
CA CYS A 459 -1.73 -18.58 21.24
C CYS A 459 -1.56 -18.19 22.72
N ALA A 460 -1.81 -16.94 23.09
CA ALA A 460 -1.36 -16.36 24.35
C ALA A 460 -2.49 -16.01 25.34
N LEU A 461 -3.74 -15.88 24.89
CA LEU A 461 -4.84 -15.59 25.81
C LEU A 461 -5.29 -16.83 26.58
N ASP A 462 -5.90 -16.65 27.75
CA ASP A 462 -6.54 -17.73 28.50
C ASP A 462 -8.01 -17.91 28.10
N ALA A 463 -8.63 -19.01 28.53
CA ALA A 463 -9.99 -19.35 28.13
C ALA A 463 -11.02 -18.28 28.59
N ALA A 464 -10.82 -17.68 29.76
CA ALA A 464 -11.73 -16.67 30.29
C ALA A 464 -11.68 -15.37 29.44
N THR A 465 -10.47 -14.96 29.05
CA THR A 465 -10.27 -13.79 28.16
C THR A 465 -10.85 -14.06 26.78
N LEU A 466 -10.64 -15.26 26.22
CA LEU A 466 -11.21 -15.66 24.92
C LEU A 466 -12.74 -15.63 24.94
N GLU A 467 -13.37 -16.19 25.98
CA GLU A 467 -14.84 -16.15 26.15
C GLU A 467 -15.34 -14.70 26.27
N ARG A 468 -14.60 -13.84 26.96
CA ARG A 468 -14.93 -12.41 27.08
C ARG A 468 -14.83 -11.68 25.74
N ILE A 469 -13.79 -11.94 24.94
CA ILE A 469 -13.65 -11.38 23.58
C ILE A 469 -14.84 -11.81 22.71
N GLU A 470 -15.25 -13.08 22.79
CA GLU A 470 -16.39 -13.59 22.04
C GLU A 470 -17.70 -12.90 22.43
N LYS A 471 -17.96 -12.73 23.73
CA LYS A 471 -19.13 -11.96 24.21
C LYS A 471 -19.12 -10.51 23.77
N LEU A 472 -17.95 -9.86 23.79
CA LEU A 472 -17.79 -8.48 23.34
C LEU A 472 -18.03 -8.38 21.83
N TYR A 473 -17.45 -9.28 21.05
CA TYR A 473 -17.66 -9.37 19.61
C TYR A 473 -19.14 -9.56 19.25
N ASP A 474 -19.83 -10.52 19.88
CA ASP A 474 -21.25 -10.79 19.63
C ASP A 474 -22.12 -9.56 19.96
N ALA A 475 -21.80 -8.85 21.04
CA ALA A 475 -22.47 -7.59 21.38
C ALA A 475 -22.16 -6.49 20.36
N ALA A 476 -20.90 -6.33 19.96
CA ALA A 476 -20.48 -5.30 19.02
C ALA A 476 -21.10 -5.49 17.63
N VAL A 477 -21.24 -6.73 17.16
CA VAL A 477 -21.92 -7.04 15.89
C VAL A 477 -23.43 -6.82 16.01
N ARG A 478 -24.06 -7.31 17.09
CA ARG A 478 -25.51 -7.17 17.30
C ARG A 478 -25.93 -5.70 17.42
N ASP A 479 -25.16 -4.91 18.16
CA ASP A 479 -25.51 -3.54 18.53
C ASP A 479 -24.89 -2.51 17.56
N GLY A 480 -24.08 -2.95 16.60
CA GLY A 480 -23.47 -2.09 15.58
C GLY A 480 -22.29 -1.24 16.08
N HIS A 481 -21.61 -1.68 17.14
CA HIS A 481 -20.50 -0.97 17.77
C HIS A 481 -19.13 -1.29 17.15
N ALA A 482 -19.01 -2.39 16.39
CA ALA A 482 -17.77 -2.75 15.71
C ALA A 482 -17.23 -1.58 14.86
N LEU A 483 -15.90 -1.42 14.88
CA LEU A 483 -15.21 -0.29 14.24
C LEU A 483 -15.53 -0.18 12.74
N ASP A 484 -15.55 -1.31 12.04
CA ASP A 484 -15.87 -1.38 10.61
C ASP A 484 -16.45 -2.76 10.25
N TYR A 485 -16.76 -2.96 8.98
CA TYR A 485 -17.27 -4.25 8.48
C TYR A 485 -16.24 -5.40 8.58
N TYR A 486 -14.95 -5.08 8.64
CA TYR A 486 -13.85 -6.04 8.69
C TYR A 486 -13.63 -6.54 10.12
N ALA A 487 -13.61 -5.64 11.11
CA ALA A 487 -13.69 -5.95 12.53
C ALA A 487 -14.97 -6.72 12.88
N ALA A 488 -16.08 -6.47 12.16
CA ALA A 488 -17.33 -7.21 12.34
C ALA A 488 -17.36 -8.59 11.64
N SER A 489 -16.29 -8.98 10.92
CA SER A 489 -16.32 -10.19 10.10
C SER A 489 -16.10 -11.48 10.92
N ASP A 490 -15.20 -11.42 11.91
CA ASP A 490 -15.01 -12.46 12.92
C ASP A 490 -14.32 -11.91 14.18
N LYS A 491 -14.30 -12.71 15.24
CA LYS A 491 -13.70 -12.33 16.53
C LYS A 491 -12.18 -12.10 16.49
N PHE A 492 -11.46 -12.69 15.53
CA PHE A 492 -10.03 -12.49 15.38
C PHE A 492 -9.75 -11.10 14.80
N GLU A 493 -10.45 -10.73 13.73
CA GLU A 493 -10.37 -9.40 13.12
C GLU A 493 -10.86 -8.31 14.07
N TYR A 494 -11.93 -8.59 14.83
CA TYR A 494 -12.42 -7.70 15.89
C TYR A 494 -11.33 -7.33 16.89
N PHE A 495 -10.63 -8.34 17.43
CA PHE A 495 -9.54 -8.11 18.38
C PHE A 495 -8.33 -7.44 17.72
N ALA A 496 -7.95 -7.85 16.50
CA ALA A 496 -6.79 -7.31 15.82
C ALA A 496 -6.96 -5.84 15.38
N GLN A 497 -8.11 -5.49 14.80
CA GLN A 497 -8.48 -4.12 14.47
C GLN A 497 -8.62 -3.26 15.72
N GLY A 498 -9.21 -3.83 16.79
CA GLY A 498 -9.29 -3.16 18.08
C GLY A 498 -7.92 -2.82 18.66
N TYR A 499 -6.97 -3.75 18.64
CA TYR A 499 -5.62 -3.50 19.17
C TYR A 499 -4.87 -2.45 18.34
N GLU A 500 -4.95 -2.56 17.02
CA GLU A 500 -4.33 -1.59 16.10
C GLU A 500 -4.89 -0.18 16.32
N ALA A 501 -6.21 -0.05 16.48
CA ALA A 501 -6.85 1.22 16.84
C ALA A 501 -6.40 1.68 18.24
N TYR A 502 -6.38 0.79 19.24
CA TYR A 502 -6.03 1.10 20.62
C TYR A 502 -4.65 1.77 20.75
N ILE A 503 -3.65 1.32 20.00
CA ILE A 503 -2.30 1.91 20.08
C ILE A 503 -2.12 3.15 19.19
N SER A 504 -3.07 3.43 18.29
CA SER A 504 -2.96 4.49 17.29
C SER A 504 -3.59 5.80 17.79
N THR A 505 -2.76 6.73 18.26
CA THR A 505 -3.21 8.04 18.75
C THR A 505 -3.55 9.01 17.63
N ALA A 506 -2.88 8.90 16.49
CA ALA A 506 -3.13 9.72 15.31
C ALA A 506 -2.93 8.87 14.05
N LYS A 507 -3.77 9.13 13.05
CA LYS A 507 -3.65 8.51 11.73
C LYS A 507 -3.85 9.53 10.63
N ARG A 508 -3.06 9.40 9.57
CA ARG A 508 -3.39 9.91 8.26
C ARG A 508 -4.65 9.19 7.79
N ARG A 509 -5.52 9.89 7.06
CA ARG A 509 -6.69 9.24 6.49
C ARG A 509 -6.24 8.10 5.57
N PRO A 510 -6.70 6.87 5.81
CA PRO A 510 -6.20 5.71 5.08
C PRO A 510 -6.77 5.65 3.66
N ALA A 511 -6.10 4.89 2.79
CA ALA A 511 -6.63 4.51 1.49
C ALA A 511 -7.70 3.40 1.55
N SER A 512 -8.01 2.88 2.74
CA SER A 512 -9.00 1.83 3.00
C SER A 512 -9.86 2.24 4.19
N PRO A 513 -11.19 2.03 4.16
CA PRO A 513 -12.07 2.40 5.26
C PRO A 513 -11.73 1.67 6.57
N THR A 514 -11.05 0.52 6.48
CA THR A 514 -10.70 -0.34 7.60
C THR A 514 -9.39 0.01 8.29
N ALA A 515 -8.69 1.05 7.82
CA ALA A 515 -7.34 1.37 8.27
C ALA A 515 -7.27 2.65 9.11
N GLY A 516 -8.42 3.32 9.34
CA GLY A 516 -8.48 4.70 9.83
C GLY A 516 -8.76 4.86 11.31
N HIS A 517 -9.04 3.77 12.01
CA HIS A 517 -9.49 3.82 13.39
C HIS A 517 -8.40 4.25 14.35
N THR A 518 -8.76 5.12 15.29
CA THR A 518 -7.86 5.63 16.33
C THR A 518 -8.29 5.13 17.71
N ARG A 519 -7.42 5.34 18.70
CA ARG A 519 -7.68 5.01 20.11
C ARG A 519 -8.93 5.71 20.62
N GLU A 520 -9.12 6.97 20.26
CA GLU A 520 -10.28 7.77 20.64
C GLU A 520 -11.56 7.24 20.01
N GLU A 521 -11.52 6.86 18.73
CA GLU A 521 -12.67 6.26 18.06
C GLU A 521 -13.06 4.94 18.73
N LEU A 522 -12.08 4.08 19.05
CA LEU A 522 -12.32 2.83 19.76
C LEU A 522 -12.98 3.07 21.12
N ALA A 523 -12.46 3.99 21.93
CA ALA A 523 -13.02 4.32 23.24
C ALA A 523 -14.49 4.78 23.16
N ARG A 524 -14.84 5.52 22.10
CA ARG A 524 -16.19 6.04 21.87
C ARG A 524 -17.15 5.00 21.29
N ARG A 525 -16.72 4.23 20.29
CA ARG A 525 -17.58 3.29 19.55
C ARG A 525 -17.70 1.95 20.26
N ASP A 526 -16.62 1.46 20.83
CA ASP A 526 -16.56 0.17 21.52
C ASP A 526 -15.83 0.28 22.87
N PRO A 527 -16.46 0.91 23.88
CA PRO A 527 -15.86 1.09 25.19
C PRO A 527 -15.56 -0.24 25.90
N GLY A 528 -16.27 -1.32 25.55
CA GLY A 528 -16.04 -2.65 26.11
C GLY A 528 -14.73 -3.26 25.64
N LEU A 529 -14.45 -3.20 24.34
CA LEU A 529 -13.17 -3.63 23.78
C LEU A 529 -12.03 -2.72 24.24
N PHE A 530 -12.26 -1.40 24.30
CA PHE A 530 -11.29 -0.46 24.83
C PHE A 530 -10.88 -0.80 26.27
N ALA A 531 -11.85 -1.04 27.15
CA ALA A 531 -11.59 -1.39 28.55
C ALA A 531 -10.86 -2.74 28.69
N LEU A 532 -11.13 -3.70 27.81
CA LEU A 532 -10.37 -4.95 27.76
C LEU A 532 -8.89 -4.69 27.48
N PHE A 533 -8.55 -3.80 26.54
CA PHE A 533 -7.15 -3.49 26.24
C PHE A 533 -6.47 -2.69 27.35
N GLU A 534 -7.18 -1.81 28.05
CA GLU A 534 -6.67 -1.15 29.26
C GLU A 534 -6.27 -2.19 30.32
N GLU A 535 -7.14 -3.17 30.58
CA GLU A 535 -6.88 -4.24 31.54
C GLU A 535 -5.70 -5.12 31.12
N LEU A 536 -5.71 -5.59 29.86
CA LEU A 536 -4.61 -6.39 29.31
C LEU A 536 -3.28 -5.63 29.40
N ALA A 537 -3.27 -4.33 29.11
CA ALA A 537 -2.05 -3.52 29.19
C ALA A 537 -1.55 -3.33 30.63
N GLN A 538 -2.45 -3.19 31.60
CA GLN A 538 -2.12 -2.99 33.02
C GLN A 538 -1.55 -4.25 33.68
N CYS A 539 -1.98 -5.45 33.26
CA CYS A 539 -1.43 -6.73 33.76
C CYS A 539 0.09 -6.87 33.56
N GLY A 540 0.69 -6.10 32.64
CA GLY A 540 2.14 -6.04 32.43
C GLY A 540 2.93 -5.13 33.40
N THR A 541 2.27 -4.33 34.23
CA THR A 541 2.92 -3.34 35.12
C THR A 541 3.12 -3.79 36.58
N VAL A 542 2.85 -5.05 36.91
CA VAL A 542 3.01 -5.66 38.25
C VAL A 542 4.07 -6.78 38.14
N SER A 543 5.19 -6.89 38.87
CA SER A 543 5.66 -6.24 40.10
C SER A 543 7.20 -6.11 40.08
N ALA A 544 7.72 -4.93 40.42
CA ALA A 544 8.94 -4.84 41.21
C ALA A 544 8.55 -5.08 42.68
N GLY A 545 9.06 -6.16 43.28
CA GLY A 545 8.99 -6.38 44.73
C GLY A 545 8.32 -7.68 45.16
N THR A 546 9.09 -8.74 45.29
CA THR A 546 9.64 -9.17 46.59
C THR A 546 10.38 -10.49 46.42
N THR A 547 11.67 -10.46 46.73
CA THR A 547 12.53 -11.62 46.91
C THR A 547 11.92 -12.56 47.96
N PRO A 548 11.79 -13.87 47.71
CA PRO A 548 11.60 -14.82 48.79
C PRO A 548 12.92 -14.87 49.57
N ARG A 549 12.93 -14.35 50.80
CA ARG A 549 13.99 -14.67 51.75
C ARG A 549 13.92 -16.15 52.03
N HIS A 550 14.98 -16.86 51.67
CA HIS A 550 15.28 -18.18 52.21
C HIS A 550 15.25 -18.15 53.75
N ARG A 551 14.46 -19.04 54.34
CA ARG A 551 14.91 -19.94 55.42
C ARG A 551 14.21 -21.28 55.26
#